data_AF-A0A7T4YI79-F1
#
_entry.id   AF-A0A7T4YI79-F1
#
_cell.length_a   1.000
_cell.length_b   1.000
_cell.length_c   1.000
_cell.angle_alpha   90.00
_cell.angle_beta   90.00
_cell.angle_gamma   90.00
#
_symmetry.space_group_name_H-M   'P 1'
#
loop_
_entity.id
_entity.type
_entity.pdbx_description
1 polymer ?
#
loop_
_entity_poly.entity_id
_entity_poly.type
_entity_poly.pdbx_seq_one_letter_code
_entity_poly.pdbx_strand_id
1 'polypeptide(L)'
;MGTPLPQFNQTSRECGSCNSCCTALSIACIEKPAGEHCENLCEAGCVIYDERPEPCRGFTCLWLADNRGLFDVFDHRPDRLGVMFATSSSSPNSIVAHELWADAMHDEQAKIIIYFLTQFFPIEFRAHKESTHEPPQFSDAA
;
A
#
# COMPACT_ATOMS: atom_id res chain seq x y z
N MET A 1 -12.26 -26.10 1.62
CA MET A 1 -10.82 -26.00 1.31
C MET A 1 -10.65 -24.73 0.51
N GLY A 2 -10.12 -23.67 1.14
CA GLY A 2 -10.06 -22.33 0.53
C GLY A 2 -9.01 -22.30 -0.58
N THR A 3 -9.41 -21.81 -1.75
CA THR A 3 -8.50 -21.60 -2.88
C THR A 3 -7.40 -20.63 -2.45
N PRO A 4 -6.11 -20.97 -2.61
CA PRO A 4 -5.03 -20.05 -2.32
C PRO A 4 -5.11 -18.84 -3.25
N LEU A 5 -4.77 -17.66 -2.73
CA LEU A 5 -4.68 -16.44 -3.53
C LEU A 5 -3.69 -16.65 -4.69
N PRO A 6 -4.03 -16.24 -5.93
CA PRO A 6 -3.13 -16.37 -7.07
C PRO A 6 -1.80 -15.64 -6.82
N GLN A 7 -0.69 -16.21 -7.29
CA GLN A 7 0.58 -15.47 -7.40
C GLN A 7 0.53 -14.64 -8.69
N PHE A 8 0.45 -13.32 -8.55
CA PHE A 8 0.26 -12.37 -9.64
C PHE A 8 1.62 -11.86 -10.14
N ASN A 9 2.05 -12.24 -11.36
CA ASN A 9 3.32 -11.80 -11.94
C ASN A 9 3.19 -11.04 -13.28
N GLN A 10 1.99 -10.55 -13.60
CA GLN A 10 1.72 -9.71 -14.77
C GLN A 10 0.60 -8.73 -14.39
N THR A 11 0.96 -7.47 -14.15
CA THR A 11 0.04 -6.39 -13.80
C THR A 11 -0.04 -5.43 -14.97
N SER A 12 -1.23 -5.01 -15.38
CA SER A 12 -1.40 -3.97 -16.41
C SER A 12 -1.07 -2.57 -15.87
N ARG A 13 -0.96 -2.43 -14.54
CA ARG A 13 -0.64 -1.19 -13.86
C ARG A 13 0.85 -1.10 -13.56
N GLU A 14 1.34 0.14 -13.54
CA GLU A 14 2.67 0.53 -13.09
C GLU A 14 2.52 1.51 -11.93
N CYS A 15 3.41 1.45 -10.93
CA CYS A 15 3.33 2.34 -9.77
C CYS A 15 3.40 3.84 -10.15
N GLY A 16 4.12 4.19 -11.22
CA GLY A 16 4.39 5.58 -11.56
C GLY A 16 5.08 6.30 -10.39
N SER A 17 4.50 7.43 -9.95
CA SER A 17 4.98 8.21 -8.79
C SER A 17 4.58 7.64 -7.42
N CYS A 18 3.73 6.62 -7.36
CA CYS A 18 3.23 6.08 -6.09
C CYS A 18 4.35 5.39 -5.31
N ASN A 19 4.56 5.84 -4.07
CA ASN A 19 5.57 5.33 -3.15
C ASN A 19 5.00 4.86 -1.80
N SER A 20 3.67 4.67 -1.70
CA SER A 20 2.97 4.39 -0.43
C SER A 20 3.49 3.18 0.36
N CYS A 21 4.03 2.16 -0.31
CA CYS A 21 4.65 1.02 0.37
C CYS A 21 5.89 1.40 1.19
N CYS A 22 6.60 2.46 0.80
CA CYS A 22 7.75 2.99 1.53
C CYS A 22 7.34 3.61 2.88
N THR A 23 6.08 4.02 3.04
CA THR A 23 5.54 4.49 4.33
C THR A 23 4.82 3.35 5.06
N ALA A 24 3.92 2.65 4.39
CA ALA A 24 2.97 1.73 5.02
C ALA A 24 3.62 0.48 5.66
N LEU A 25 4.68 -0.08 5.07
CA LEU A 25 5.25 -1.36 5.50
C LEU A 25 6.31 -1.18 6.57
N SER A 26 6.50 -2.15 7.45
CA SER A 26 7.73 -2.26 8.24
C SER A 26 8.78 -3.06 7.47
N ILE A 27 10.04 -2.64 7.52
CA ILE A 27 11.16 -3.33 6.85
C ILE A 27 12.27 -3.56 7.87
N ALA A 28 12.30 -4.75 8.46
CA ALA A 28 13.19 -5.08 9.57
C ALA A 28 14.69 -4.97 9.23
N CYS A 29 15.09 -5.32 8.00
CA CYS A 29 16.51 -5.31 7.60
C CYS A 29 17.13 -3.91 7.48
N ILE A 30 16.30 -2.86 7.45
CA ILE A 30 16.71 -1.46 7.49
C ILE A 30 16.06 -0.72 8.67
N GLU A 31 15.61 -1.47 9.69
CA GLU A 31 15.01 -0.97 10.93
C GLU A 31 13.82 0.01 10.73
N LYS A 32 13.16 -0.04 9.56
CA LYS A 32 12.08 0.89 9.21
C LYS A 32 10.75 0.45 9.85
N PRO A 33 10.12 1.27 10.72
CA PRO A 33 8.81 0.96 11.27
C PRO A 33 7.68 1.07 10.22
N ALA A 34 6.55 0.42 10.49
CA ALA A 34 5.34 0.54 9.67
C ALA A 34 4.63 1.87 9.96
N GLY A 35 4.21 2.56 8.90
CA GLY A 35 3.56 3.88 8.99
C GLY A 35 4.55 5.04 9.02
N GLU A 36 5.86 4.78 9.03
CA GLU A 36 6.89 5.81 9.02
C GLU A 36 7.55 5.92 7.65
N HIS A 37 7.92 7.16 7.32
CA HIS A 37 8.60 7.48 6.07
C HIS A 37 9.95 6.75 5.98
N CYS A 38 10.22 6.10 4.84
CA CYS A 38 11.51 5.46 4.62
C CYS A 38 12.62 6.50 4.48
N GLU A 39 13.74 6.31 5.15
CA GLU A 39 14.92 7.20 5.01
C GLU A 39 15.46 7.24 3.57
N ASN A 40 15.22 6.19 2.79
CA ASN A 40 15.64 6.11 1.39
C ASN A 40 14.62 6.71 0.42
N LEU A 41 13.48 7.22 0.89
CA LEU A 41 12.49 7.89 0.04
C LEU A 41 12.82 9.39 -0.01
N CYS A 42 12.90 9.95 -1.21
CA CYS A 42 12.97 11.39 -1.44
C CYS A 42 11.83 11.82 -2.39
N GLU A 43 11.77 13.10 -2.74
CA GLU A 43 10.75 13.64 -3.66
C GLU A 43 10.69 12.89 -5.00
N ALA A 44 11.85 12.46 -5.52
CA ALA A 44 11.94 11.72 -6.78
C ALA A 44 11.64 10.22 -6.65
N GLY A 45 11.40 9.71 -5.45
CA GLY A 45 11.18 8.29 -5.17
C GLY A 45 12.31 7.66 -4.35
N CYS A 46 12.42 6.33 -4.41
CA CYS A 46 13.42 5.60 -3.62
C CYS A 46 14.82 5.77 -4.23
N VAL A 47 15.76 6.34 -3.48
CA VAL A 47 17.13 6.59 -3.97
C VAL A 47 17.95 5.33 -4.20
N ILE A 48 17.55 4.21 -3.59
CA ILE A 48 18.16 2.88 -3.77
C ILE A 48 17.25 1.93 -4.54
N TYR A 49 16.39 2.42 -5.46
CA TYR A 49 15.34 1.61 -6.09
C TYR A 49 15.85 0.28 -6.69
N ASP A 50 17.01 0.30 -7.37
CA ASP A 50 17.61 -0.89 -7.99
C ASP A 50 18.30 -1.82 -6.96
N GLU A 51 18.72 -1.26 -5.84
CA GLU A 51 19.39 -1.95 -4.74
C GLU A 51 18.43 -2.28 -3.58
N ARG A 52 17.13 -2.07 -3.78
CA ARG A 52 16.11 -2.31 -2.75
C ARG A 52 16.25 -3.69 -2.12
N PRO A 53 16.16 -3.78 -0.77
CA PRO A 53 16.24 -5.04 -0.07
C PRO A 53 15.08 -5.95 -0.48
N GLU A 54 15.25 -7.25 -0.27
CA GLU A 54 14.31 -8.28 -0.73
C GLU A 54 12.84 -7.99 -0.35
N PRO A 55 12.51 -7.57 0.90
CA PRO A 55 11.12 -7.28 1.26
C PRO A 55 10.49 -6.14 0.43
N CYS A 56 11.29 -5.15 0.03
CA CYS A 56 10.82 -4.05 -0.81
C CYS A 56 10.63 -4.48 -2.27
N ARG A 57 11.46 -5.41 -2.75
CA ARG A 57 11.44 -5.91 -4.13
C ARG A 57 10.36 -6.97 -4.36
N GLY A 58 10.13 -7.83 -3.37
CA GLY A 58 9.13 -8.90 -3.41
C GLY A 58 7.70 -8.44 -3.08
N PHE A 59 7.51 -7.17 -2.74
CA PHE A 59 6.20 -6.65 -2.35
C PHE A 59 5.37 -6.14 -3.54
N THR A 60 4.10 -6.54 -3.57
CA THR A 60 3.08 -6.09 -4.52
C THR A 60 1.80 -5.76 -3.76
N CYS A 61 1.29 -4.52 -3.86
CA CYS A 61 0.00 -4.15 -3.27
C CYS A 61 -1.18 -4.65 -4.12
N LEU A 62 -2.39 -4.70 -3.54
CA LEU A 62 -3.56 -5.20 -4.26
C LEU A 62 -3.96 -4.33 -5.46
N TRP A 63 -3.74 -3.01 -5.40
CA TRP A 63 -3.97 -2.14 -6.56
C TRP A 63 -3.10 -2.55 -7.75
N LEU A 64 -1.80 -2.78 -7.49
CA LEU A 64 -0.86 -3.20 -8.52
C LEU A 64 -1.24 -4.60 -9.03
N ALA A 65 -1.53 -5.54 -8.13
CA ALA A 65 -1.91 -6.92 -8.48
C ALA A 65 -3.27 -7.05 -9.17
N ASP A 66 -4.14 -6.04 -9.10
CA ASP A 66 -5.51 -6.13 -9.60
C ASP A 66 -5.56 -6.13 -11.12
N ASN A 67 -6.03 -7.26 -11.66
CA ASN A 67 -6.32 -7.46 -13.08
C ASN A 67 -7.83 -7.64 -13.37
N ARG A 68 -8.68 -7.49 -12.35
CA ARG A 68 -10.14 -7.66 -12.45
C ARG A 68 -10.89 -6.33 -12.40
N GLY A 69 -10.16 -5.27 -12.14
CA GLY A 69 -10.61 -3.90 -12.15
C GLY A 69 -11.45 -3.47 -10.97
N LEU A 70 -11.17 -4.06 -9.81
CA LEU A 70 -11.66 -3.58 -8.53
C LEU A 70 -11.26 -2.11 -8.30
N PHE A 71 -10.08 -1.71 -8.76
CA PHE A 71 -9.53 -0.38 -8.50
C PHE A 71 -9.63 0.61 -9.69
N ASP A 72 -10.25 0.25 -10.81
CA ASP A 72 -10.22 1.05 -12.05
C ASP A 72 -11.08 2.32 -12.05
N VAL A 73 -12.25 2.29 -11.41
CA VAL A 73 -13.32 3.29 -11.66
C VAL A 73 -12.86 4.73 -11.45
N PHE A 74 -11.96 4.98 -10.49
CA PHE A 74 -11.41 6.31 -10.20
C PHE A 74 -9.89 6.34 -10.10
N ASP A 75 -9.21 5.33 -10.65
CA ASP A 75 -7.78 5.09 -10.42
C ASP A 75 -7.43 5.19 -8.92
N HIS A 76 -7.95 4.22 -8.16
CA HIS A 76 -7.79 4.13 -6.70
C HIS A 76 -6.37 3.70 -6.29
N ARG A 77 -5.36 4.29 -6.93
CA ARG A 77 -3.94 4.11 -6.61
C ARG A 77 -3.71 4.53 -5.16
N PRO A 78 -2.88 3.82 -4.39
CA PRO A 78 -2.79 4.05 -2.94
C PRO A 78 -2.47 5.49 -2.53
N ASP A 79 -1.57 6.16 -3.26
CA ASP A 79 -1.20 7.57 -3.03
C ASP A 79 -2.34 8.56 -3.30
N ARG A 80 -3.39 8.16 -4.02
CA ARG A 80 -4.59 8.97 -4.28
C ARG A 80 -5.74 8.61 -3.34
N LEU A 81 -5.92 7.31 -3.09
CA LEU A 81 -6.98 6.79 -2.23
C LEU A 81 -6.68 7.04 -0.74
N GLY A 82 -5.40 7.05 -0.36
CA GLY A 82 -4.97 7.14 1.04
C GLY A 82 -5.03 5.84 1.82
N VAL A 83 -5.38 4.75 1.16
CA VAL A 83 -5.37 3.42 1.74
C VAL A 83 -4.61 2.47 0.82
N MET A 84 -3.58 1.81 1.36
CA MET A 84 -2.88 0.74 0.68
C MET A 84 -3.39 -0.61 1.18
N PHE A 85 -3.94 -1.40 0.26
CA PHE A 85 -4.33 -2.79 0.55
C PHE A 85 -3.23 -3.76 0.16
N ALA A 86 -2.97 -4.76 0.99
CA ALA A 86 -2.01 -5.83 0.74
C ALA A 86 -2.52 -7.17 1.31
N THR A 87 -1.92 -8.28 0.89
CA THR A 87 -2.16 -9.57 1.54
C THR A 87 -1.45 -9.62 2.90
N SER A 88 -2.08 -10.25 3.89
CA SER A 88 -1.45 -10.46 5.20
C SER A 88 -0.36 -11.53 5.09
N SER A 89 0.84 -11.23 5.60
CA SER A 89 1.92 -12.22 5.74
C SER A 89 1.71 -13.16 6.92
N SER A 90 0.88 -12.75 7.89
CA SER A 90 0.64 -13.49 9.14
C SER A 90 -0.58 -14.41 9.04
N SER A 91 -1.54 -14.06 8.18
CA SER A 91 -2.81 -14.77 8.05
C SER A 91 -3.11 -15.05 6.57
N PRO A 92 -3.09 -16.31 6.11
CA PRO A 92 -3.43 -16.62 4.73
C PRO A 92 -4.87 -16.19 4.42
N ASN A 93 -5.12 -15.76 3.18
CA ASN A 93 -6.43 -15.30 2.70
C ASN A 93 -7.02 -14.11 3.47
N SER A 94 -6.18 -13.33 4.15
CA SER A 94 -6.58 -12.09 4.80
C SER A 94 -5.94 -10.89 4.11
N ILE A 95 -6.62 -9.76 4.15
CA ILE A 95 -6.15 -8.49 3.62
C ILE A 95 -5.74 -7.59 4.77
N VAL A 96 -4.72 -6.77 4.57
CA VAL A 96 -4.37 -5.66 5.45
C VAL A 96 -4.68 -4.37 4.72
N ALA A 97 -5.43 -3.48 5.37
CA ALA A 97 -5.66 -2.12 4.90
C ALA A 97 -4.77 -1.18 5.73
N HIS A 98 -3.82 -0.52 5.07
CA HIS A 98 -2.94 0.47 5.69
C HIS A 98 -3.43 1.87 5.37
N GLU A 99 -3.78 2.62 6.40
CA GLU A 99 -4.11 4.04 6.28
C GLU A 99 -2.81 4.85 6.13
N LEU A 100 -2.76 5.69 5.09
CA LEU A 100 -1.56 6.45 4.73
C LEU A 100 -1.55 7.87 5.29
N TRP A 101 -2.73 8.43 5.59
CA TRP A 101 -2.93 9.68 6.31
C TRP A 101 -4.19 9.56 7.16
N ALA A 102 -4.26 10.37 8.22
CA ALA A 102 -5.39 10.34 9.15
C ALA A 102 -6.74 10.39 8.42
N ASP A 103 -7.65 9.50 8.83
CA ASP A 103 -9.02 9.37 8.32
C ASP A 103 -9.19 8.96 6.86
N ALA A 104 -8.12 8.55 6.15
CA ALA A 104 -8.26 8.08 4.77
C ALA A 104 -9.21 6.88 4.62
N MET A 105 -9.33 6.03 5.64
CA MET A 105 -10.29 4.92 5.62
C MET A 105 -11.75 5.37 5.69
N HIS A 106 -12.01 6.61 6.13
CA HIS A 106 -13.33 7.20 6.20
C HIS A 106 -13.75 7.89 4.89
N ASP A 107 -12.88 7.95 3.89
CA ASP A 107 -13.23 8.39 2.56
C ASP A 107 -14.27 7.44 1.93
N GLU A 108 -15.21 7.99 1.15
CA GLU A 108 -16.29 7.21 0.55
C GLU A 108 -15.79 6.17 -0.45
N GLN A 109 -14.76 6.48 -1.24
CA GLN A 109 -14.16 5.52 -2.17
C GLN A 109 -13.45 4.39 -1.41
N ALA A 110 -12.73 4.74 -0.34
CA ALA A 110 -12.08 3.75 0.52
C ALA A 110 -13.12 2.82 1.17
N LYS A 111 -14.21 3.36 1.70
CA LYS A 111 -15.31 2.57 2.29
C LYS A 111 -15.94 1.63 1.29
N ILE A 112 -16.15 2.04 0.03
CA ILE A 112 -16.72 1.18 -1.01
C ILE A 112 -15.81 -0.01 -1.28
N ILE A 113 -14.50 0.22 -1.43
CA ILE A 113 -13.52 -0.84 -1.64
C ILE A 113 -13.45 -1.77 -0.44
N ILE A 114 -13.37 -1.22 0.78
CA ILE A 114 -13.35 -1.99 2.04
C ILE A 114 -14.62 -2.86 2.11
N TYR A 115 -15.78 -2.25 1.94
CA TYR A 115 -17.06 -2.96 1.96
C TYR A 115 -17.08 -4.12 0.97
N PHE A 116 -16.64 -3.91 -0.27
CA PHE A 116 -16.55 -4.97 -1.26
C PHE A 116 -15.58 -6.08 -0.85
N LEU A 117 -14.36 -5.74 -0.42
CA LEU A 117 -13.34 -6.70 -0.03
C LEU A 117 -13.77 -7.55 1.18
N THR A 118 -14.47 -6.94 2.17
CA THR A 118 -14.97 -7.65 3.35
C THR A 118 -16.01 -8.74 3.04
N GLN A 119 -16.63 -8.71 1.85
CA GLN A 119 -17.54 -9.80 1.42
C GLN A 119 -16.80 -11.10 1.10
N PHE A 120 -15.48 -11.03 0.86
CA PHE A 120 -14.67 -12.15 0.40
C PHE A 120 -13.52 -12.50 1.35
N PHE A 121 -12.98 -11.51 2.05
CA PHE A 121 -11.78 -11.66 2.88
C PHE A 121 -11.92 -10.94 4.21
N PRO A 122 -11.43 -11.51 5.32
CA PRO A 122 -11.17 -10.74 6.53
C PRO A 122 -10.18 -9.61 6.25
N ILE A 123 -10.41 -8.44 6.85
CA ILE A 123 -9.53 -7.28 6.73
C ILE A 123 -8.98 -6.89 8.09
N GLU A 124 -7.66 -6.84 8.19
CA GLU A 124 -6.93 -6.23 9.30
C GLU A 124 -6.72 -4.74 9.00
N PHE A 125 -7.21 -3.86 9.88
CA PHE A 125 -7.03 -2.42 9.73
C PHE A 125 -5.78 -1.95 10.47
N ARG A 126 -4.95 -1.17 9.79
CA ARG A 126 -3.79 -0.47 10.34
C ARG A 126 -4.04 1.02 10.19
N ALA A 127 -4.55 1.64 11.26
CA ALA A 127 -4.74 3.08 11.33
C ALA A 127 -3.41 3.81 11.18
N HIS A 128 -3.48 5.03 10.67
CA HIS A 128 -2.32 5.89 10.55
C HIS A 128 -1.72 6.13 11.94
N LYS A 129 -0.39 6.06 12.03
CA LYS A 129 0.35 6.51 13.19
C LYS A 129 0.98 7.84 12.80
N GLU A 130 0.75 8.90 13.57
CA GLU A 130 1.52 10.13 13.40
C GLU A 130 3.01 9.78 13.44
N SER A 131 3.71 10.05 12.34
CA SER A 131 5.15 9.86 12.29
C SER A 131 5.81 10.92 13.16
N THR A 132 6.75 10.52 14.00
CA THR A 132 7.63 11.46 14.71
C THR A 132 8.66 12.11 13.79
N HIS A 133 8.77 11.61 12.55
CA HIS A 133 9.58 12.19 11.49
C HIS A 133 8.70 13.05 10.60
N GLU A 134 9.05 14.32 10.47
CA GLU A 134 8.30 15.27 9.65
C GLU A 134 8.27 14.76 8.20
N PRO A 135 7.09 14.57 7.60
CA PRO A 135 7.01 14.17 6.21
C PRO A 135 7.70 15.23 5.34
N PRO A 136 8.43 14.85 4.27
CA PRO A 136 8.94 15.84 3.34
C PRO A 136 7.78 16.67 2.83
N GLN A 137 7.96 18.00 2.78
CA GLN A 137 6.95 18.93 2.32
C GLN A 137 6.66 18.65 0.85
N PHE A 138 5.63 17.86 0.56
CA PHE A 138 5.14 17.65 -0.80
C PHE A 138 4.52 18.97 -1.27
N SER A 139 5.29 19.78 -2.01
CA SER A 139 4.72 20.89 -2.74
C SER A 139 3.91 20.32 -3.91
N ASP A 140 2.65 20.72 -4.03
CA ASP A 140 1.82 20.48 -5.20
C ASP A 140 2.52 21.01 -6.46
N ALA A 141 3.24 20.15 -7.16
CA ALA A 141 3.88 20.48 -8.43
C ALA A 141 2.93 20.10 -9.57
N ALA A 142 2.17 21.12 -9.98
CA ALA A 142 1.63 21.48 -11.30
C ALA A 142 1.31 20.39 -12.34
#